data_AF-A0A0J6T3A9-F1
#
_entry.id   AF-A0A0J6T3A9-F1
#
_cell.length_a   1.000
_cell.length_b   1.000
_cell.length_c   1.000
_cell.angle_alpha   90.00
_cell.angle_beta   90.00
_cell.angle_gamma   90.00
#
_symmetry.space_group_name_H-M   'P 1'
#
loop_
_entity.id
_entity.type
_entity.pdbx_description
1 polymer ?
#
loop_
_entity_poly.entity_id
_entity_poly.type
_entity_poly.pdbx_seq_one_letter_code
_entity_poly.pdbx_strand_id
1 'polypeptide(L)'
;MPPLRIAVLVKGYPRLSETFIAQELLGLEARGLDLSIWSLRQPHDGAVHPMHRQIRAPVIYLPEYLHRAPWRVLRGALAALRRPGLWPLLTLVRRDLARDFTPNRGRRLGQALVLARELPAGIGHIHVHYLHTPASVARYAAVLSGRSWSASAHAKDIWTTPDWDLAEKLDDARLAFAVTCTAAGAARLREVAADPGRVSL
;
A
#
# COMPACT_ATOMS: atom_id res chain seq x y z
N MET A 1 -10.11 -11.17 -22.28
CA MET A 1 -10.24 -10.83 -20.85
C MET A 1 -9.82 -9.38 -20.68
N PRO A 2 -10.52 -8.54 -19.89
CA PRO A 2 -10.02 -7.20 -19.60
C PRO A 2 -8.64 -7.30 -18.94
N PRO A 3 -7.73 -6.33 -19.19
CA PRO A 3 -6.39 -6.36 -18.61
C PRO A 3 -6.48 -6.37 -17.07
N LEU A 4 -5.60 -7.15 -16.43
CA LEU A 4 -5.44 -7.15 -14.98
C LEU A 4 -5.01 -5.75 -14.53
N ARG A 5 -5.93 -5.02 -13.91
CA ARG A 5 -5.67 -3.66 -13.42
C ARG A 5 -5.23 -3.67 -11.97
N ILE A 6 -4.04 -3.14 -11.71
CA ILE A 6 -3.39 -3.14 -10.39
C ILE A 6 -3.26 -1.69 -9.89
N ALA A 7 -3.61 -1.46 -8.63
CA ALA A 7 -3.26 -0.21 -7.96
C ALA A 7 -1.89 -0.37 -7.29
N VAL A 8 -0.92 0.44 -7.70
CA VAL A 8 0.41 0.49 -7.09
C VAL A 8 0.44 1.61 -6.05
N LEU A 9 0.44 1.25 -4.78
CA LEU A 9 0.42 2.19 -3.65
C LEU A 9 1.85 2.49 -3.19
N VAL A 10 2.18 3.77 -3.09
CA VAL A 10 3.52 4.26 -2.73
C VAL A 10 3.43 5.38 -1.69
N LYS A 11 4.53 5.60 -0.95
CA LYS A 11 4.58 6.64 0.08
C LYS A 11 4.54 8.05 -0.51
N GLY A 12 5.24 8.28 -1.61
CA GLY A 12 5.31 9.56 -2.32
C GLY A 12 5.71 9.29 -3.77
N TYR A 13 5.24 10.08 -4.72
CA TYR A 13 5.58 9.89 -6.13
C TYR A 13 5.39 11.20 -6.91
N PRO A 14 6.22 11.48 -7.94
CA PRO A 14 7.52 10.87 -8.19
C PRO A 14 8.54 11.19 -7.09
N ARG A 15 9.62 10.40 -7.04
CA ARG A 15 10.73 10.54 -6.08
C ARG A 15 12.06 10.28 -6.77
N LEU A 16 13.00 11.22 -6.66
CA LEU A 16 14.31 11.11 -7.30
C LEU A 16 15.12 9.90 -6.82
N SER A 17 15.01 9.59 -5.52
CA SER A 17 15.75 8.51 -4.88
C SER A 17 15.09 7.13 -5.02
N GLU A 18 13.85 7.06 -5.50
CA GLU A 18 13.06 5.82 -5.58
C GLU A 18 12.96 5.32 -7.03
N THR A 19 14.10 5.36 -7.75
CA THR A 19 14.20 4.91 -9.15
C THR A 19 13.86 3.44 -9.32
N PHE A 20 14.12 2.60 -8.31
CA PHE A 20 13.75 1.17 -8.33
C PHE A 20 12.23 0.97 -8.49
N ILE A 21 11.39 1.81 -7.87
CA ILE A 21 9.92 1.77 -8.03
C ILE A 21 9.57 2.10 -9.48
N ALA A 22 10.20 3.13 -10.04
CA ALA A 22 9.94 3.52 -11.42
C ALA A 22 10.44 2.45 -12.43
N GLN A 23 11.54 1.75 -12.17
CA GLN A 23 11.99 0.62 -13.00
C GLN A 23 11.00 -0.55 -12.94
N GLU A 24 10.48 -0.87 -11.75
CA GLU A 24 9.47 -1.91 -11.58
C GLU A 24 8.18 -1.56 -12.33
N LEU A 25 7.68 -0.33 -12.17
CA LEU A 25 6.49 0.15 -12.89
C LEU A 25 6.66 0.03 -14.42
N LEU A 26 7.79 0.46 -14.96
CA LEU A 26 8.08 0.32 -16.40
C LEU A 26 8.15 -1.15 -16.82
N GLY A 27 8.78 -2.00 -16.02
CA GLY A 27 8.90 -3.43 -16.29
C GLY A 27 7.55 -4.16 -16.26
N LEU A 28 6.61 -3.71 -15.42
CA LEU A 28 5.24 -4.23 -15.33
C LEU A 28 4.38 -3.71 -16.50
N GLU A 29 4.48 -2.43 -16.86
CA GLU A 29 3.80 -1.86 -18.04
C GLU A 29 4.27 -2.54 -19.34
N ALA A 30 5.58 -2.80 -19.47
CA ALA A 30 6.15 -3.51 -20.62
C ALA A 30 5.65 -4.96 -20.75
N ARG A 31 5.18 -5.56 -19.63
CA ARG A 31 4.53 -6.88 -19.60
C ARG A 31 3.02 -6.80 -19.83
N GLY A 32 2.48 -5.62 -20.15
CA GLY A 32 1.07 -5.42 -20.47
C GLY A 32 0.14 -5.28 -19.27
N LEU A 33 0.68 -5.05 -18.06
CA LEU A 33 -0.14 -4.77 -16.89
C LEU A 33 -0.69 -3.33 -16.94
N ASP A 34 -1.97 -3.18 -16.65
CA ASP A 34 -2.63 -1.88 -16.54
C ASP A 34 -2.49 -1.36 -15.11
N LEU A 35 -1.69 -0.31 -14.92
CA LEU A 35 -1.32 0.19 -13.60
C LEU A 35 -1.98 1.54 -13.33
N SER A 36 -2.32 1.79 -12.07
CA SER A 36 -2.57 3.14 -11.56
C SER A 36 -1.75 3.36 -10.31
N ILE A 37 -1.06 4.50 -10.23
CA ILE A 37 -0.19 4.82 -9.10
C ILE A 37 -1.01 5.61 -8.08
N TRP A 38 -1.02 5.13 -6.84
CA TRP A 38 -1.68 5.78 -5.73
C TRP A 38 -0.62 6.25 -4.74
N SER A 39 -0.50 7.55 -4.54
CA SER A 39 0.53 8.13 -3.66
C SER A 39 -0.08 8.66 -2.37
N LEU A 40 0.53 8.32 -1.23
CA LEU A 40 0.13 8.87 0.06
C LEU A 40 0.51 10.34 0.25
N ARG A 41 1.46 10.84 -0.55
CA ARG A 41 2.05 12.19 -0.42
C ARG A 41 2.29 12.84 -1.77
N GLN A 42 2.27 14.16 -1.80
CA GLN A 42 2.69 14.92 -2.97
C GLN A 42 4.19 14.71 -3.25
N PRO A 43 4.67 14.96 -4.48
CA PRO A 43 6.10 15.06 -4.73
C PRO A 43 6.69 16.23 -3.94
N HIS A 44 7.87 16.04 -3.35
CA HIS A 44 8.58 17.11 -2.64
C HIS A 44 9.93 17.45 -3.28
N ASP A 45 10.37 16.64 -4.23
CA ASP A 45 11.68 16.80 -4.85
C ASP A 45 11.59 17.85 -5.96
N GLY A 46 12.54 18.78 -6.02
CA GLY A 46 12.53 19.88 -7.00
C GLY A 46 12.87 19.44 -8.43
N ALA A 47 13.41 18.24 -8.61
CA ALA A 47 13.70 17.65 -9.90
C ALA A 47 12.98 16.30 -10.05
N VAL A 48 12.73 15.89 -11.30
CA VAL A 48 12.11 14.60 -11.63
C VAL A 48 13.04 13.83 -12.56
N HIS A 49 13.40 12.61 -12.18
CA HIS A 49 14.25 11.75 -12.99
C HIS A 49 13.55 11.44 -14.33
N PRO A 50 14.23 11.50 -15.50
CA PRO A 50 13.61 11.32 -16.82
C PRO A 50 12.79 10.02 -16.97
N MET A 51 13.20 8.96 -16.27
CA MET A 51 12.51 7.68 -16.23
C MET A 51 11.04 7.78 -15.81
N HIS A 52 10.69 8.71 -14.90
CA HIS A 52 9.29 8.91 -14.52
C HIS A 52 8.41 9.40 -15.67
N ARG A 53 9.00 10.05 -16.69
CA ARG A 53 8.27 10.52 -17.88
C ARG A 53 7.92 9.38 -18.85
N GLN A 54 8.54 8.21 -18.69
CA GLN A 54 8.26 7.05 -19.52
C GLN A 54 7.05 6.24 -19.01
N ILE A 55 6.68 6.43 -17.74
CA ILE A 55 5.58 5.71 -17.09
C ILE A 55 4.25 6.31 -17.54
N ARG A 56 3.34 5.46 -18.02
CA ARG A 56 2.03 5.87 -18.55
C ARG A 56 0.93 5.85 -17.50
N ALA A 57 1.12 5.07 -16.44
CA ALA A 57 0.17 4.91 -15.35
C ALA A 57 -0.25 6.26 -14.75
N PRO A 58 -1.56 6.53 -14.64
CA PRO A 58 -2.04 7.76 -14.00
C PRO A 58 -1.67 7.77 -12.53
N VAL A 59 -1.35 8.95 -12.00
CA VAL A 59 -1.02 9.16 -10.59
C VAL A 59 -2.22 9.79 -9.87
N ILE A 60 -2.67 9.16 -8.80
CA ILE A 60 -3.74 9.63 -7.92
C ILE A 60 -3.15 9.90 -6.54
N TYR A 61 -3.38 11.11 -6.02
CA TYR A 61 -2.92 11.50 -4.69
C TYR A 61 -4.03 11.33 -3.65
N LEU A 62 -3.73 10.52 -2.63
CA LEU A 62 -4.53 10.47 -1.42
C LEU A 62 -4.30 11.73 -0.56
N PRO A 63 -5.22 12.04 0.36
CA PRO A 63 -5.03 13.15 1.29
C PRO A 63 -3.79 12.93 2.16
N GLU A 64 -2.71 13.63 1.87
CA GLU A 64 -1.49 13.63 2.70
C GLU A 64 -1.79 14.15 4.11
N TYR A 65 -2.63 15.18 4.19
CA TYR A 65 -3.19 15.72 5.41
C TYR A 65 -4.70 15.61 5.37
N LEU A 66 -5.29 14.78 6.24
CA LEU A 66 -6.73 14.50 6.22
C LEU A 66 -7.60 15.76 6.36
N HIS A 67 -7.17 16.71 7.18
CA HIS A 67 -7.86 17.98 7.41
C HIS A 67 -7.91 18.89 6.16
N ARG A 68 -7.04 18.66 5.17
CA ARG A 68 -7.08 19.41 3.88
C ARG A 68 -8.07 18.81 2.89
N ALA A 69 -8.59 17.61 3.13
CA ALA A 69 -9.61 16.98 2.30
C ALA A 69 -10.71 16.29 3.14
N PRO A 70 -11.35 17.02 4.08
CA PRO A 70 -12.28 16.43 5.04
C PRO A 70 -13.47 15.76 4.34
N TRP A 71 -13.95 16.35 3.24
CA TRP A 71 -15.06 15.78 2.46
C TRP A 71 -14.71 14.46 1.77
N ARG A 72 -13.47 14.28 1.30
CA ARG A 72 -13.03 12.99 0.72
C ARG A 72 -13.01 11.92 1.82
N VAL A 73 -12.49 12.26 3.00
CA VAL A 73 -12.43 11.35 4.15
C VAL A 73 -13.83 10.99 4.65
N LEU A 74 -14.72 11.99 4.82
CA LEU A 74 -16.11 11.77 5.23
C LEU A 74 -16.84 10.87 4.22
N ARG A 75 -16.69 11.15 2.93
CA ARG A 75 -17.26 10.31 1.86
C ARG A 75 -16.72 8.88 1.93
N GLY A 76 -15.43 8.70 2.20
CA GLY A 76 -14.81 7.39 2.45
C GLY A 76 -15.44 6.67 3.65
N ALA A 77 -15.56 7.36 4.78
CA ALA A 77 -16.18 6.83 6.00
C ALA A 77 -17.66 6.43 5.78
N LEU A 78 -18.47 7.31 5.16
CA LEU A 78 -19.86 7.01 4.85
C LEU A 78 -20.01 5.82 3.89
N ALA A 79 -19.09 5.67 2.93
CA ALA A 79 -19.07 4.50 2.05
C ALA A 79 -18.67 3.23 2.80
N ALA A 80 -17.77 3.32 3.78
CA ALA A 80 -17.32 2.21 4.61
C ALA A 80 -18.47 1.61 5.45
N LEU A 81 -19.43 2.43 5.89
CA LEU A 81 -20.61 1.98 6.64
C LEU A 81 -21.44 0.91 5.90
N ARG A 82 -21.35 0.86 4.58
CA ARG A 82 -22.09 -0.09 3.73
C ARG A 82 -21.24 -1.29 3.27
N ARG A 83 -20.00 -1.41 3.75
CA ARG A 83 -19.08 -2.48 3.33
C ARG A 83 -19.06 -3.61 4.36
N PRO A 84 -19.09 -4.88 3.93
CA PRO A 84 -18.98 -6.01 4.85
C PRO A 84 -17.64 -6.03 5.59
N GLY A 85 -16.59 -5.44 5.01
CA GLY A 85 -15.26 -5.33 5.61
C GLY A 85 -15.14 -4.32 6.76
N LEU A 86 -16.20 -3.60 7.13
CA LEU A 86 -16.15 -2.59 8.19
C LEU A 86 -15.81 -3.19 9.56
N TRP A 87 -16.53 -4.23 9.99
CA TRP A 87 -16.30 -4.84 11.30
C TRP A 87 -14.90 -5.46 11.43
N PRO A 88 -14.41 -6.25 10.45
CA PRO A 88 -13.02 -6.69 10.44
C PRO A 88 -12.01 -5.52 10.49
N LEU A 89 -12.27 -4.45 9.73
CA LEU A 89 -11.41 -3.26 9.74
C LEU A 89 -11.37 -2.61 11.13
N LEU A 90 -12.50 -2.41 11.79
CA LEU A 90 -12.55 -1.78 13.10
C LEU A 90 -11.79 -2.59 14.15
N THR A 91 -11.94 -3.92 14.13
CA THR A 91 -11.18 -4.82 15.00
C THR A 91 -9.68 -4.70 14.75
N LEU A 92 -9.26 -4.70 13.48
CA LEU A 92 -7.87 -4.55 13.07
C LEU A 92 -7.30 -3.20 13.52
N VAL A 93 -7.99 -2.10 13.21
CA VAL A 93 -7.59 -0.73 13.57
C VAL A 93 -7.47 -0.56 15.07
N ARG A 94 -8.40 -1.11 15.86
CA ARG A 94 -8.35 -1.07 17.32
C ARG A 94 -7.09 -1.76 17.85
N ARG A 95 -6.75 -2.93 17.28
CA ARG A 95 -5.57 -3.70 17.68
C ARG A 95 -4.27 -2.96 17.35
N ASP A 96 -4.19 -2.38 16.15
CA ASP A 96 -3.04 -1.58 15.74
C ASP A 96 -2.90 -0.29 16.56
N LEU A 97 -4.00 0.41 16.86
CA LEU A 97 -3.99 1.63 17.68
C LEU A 97 -3.57 1.37 19.12
N ALA A 98 -3.91 0.21 19.69
CA ALA A 98 -3.47 -0.17 21.03
C ALA A 98 -1.94 -0.34 21.12
N ARG A 99 -1.26 -0.65 20.01
CA ARG A 99 0.20 -0.85 19.94
C ARG A 99 0.95 0.36 19.35
N ASP A 100 0.29 1.20 18.56
CA ASP A 100 0.82 2.42 17.93
C ASP A 100 -0.22 3.56 18.02
N PHE A 101 -0.37 4.10 19.23
CA PHE A 101 -1.30 5.20 19.51
C PHE A 101 -0.72 6.56 19.06
N THR A 102 -0.62 6.75 17.75
CA THR A 102 -0.08 7.98 17.15
C THR A 102 -1.06 8.63 16.17
N PRO A 103 -1.01 9.96 15.97
CA PRO A 103 -1.79 10.63 14.92
C PRO A 103 -1.52 10.07 13.53
N ASN A 104 -0.31 9.54 13.30
CA ASN A 104 0.05 8.89 12.05
C ASN A 104 -0.79 7.62 11.80
N ARG A 105 -1.10 6.83 12.84
CA ARG A 105 -1.96 5.65 12.71
C ARG A 105 -3.39 6.02 12.31
N GLY A 106 -3.95 7.07 12.91
CA GLY A 106 -5.24 7.64 12.49
C GLY A 106 -5.23 8.15 11.04
N ARG A 107 -4.12 8.77 10.61
CA ARG A 107 -3.94 9.17 9.20
C ARG A 107 -4.02 7.99 8.24
N ARG A 108 -3.39 6.85 8.57
CA ARG A 108 -3.43 5.63 7.74
C ARG A 108 -4.85 5.13 7.53
N LEU A 109 -5.68 5.15 8.58
CA LEU A 109 -7.10 4.81 8.47
C LEU A 109 -7.84 5.76 7.52
N GLY A 110 -7.71 7.08 7.70
CA GLY A 110 -8.38 8.04 6.83
C GLY A 110 -7.98 7.89 5.36
N GLN A 111 -6.69 7.67 5.09
CA GLN A 111 -6.20 7.39 3.73
C GLN A 111 -6.78 6.07 3.17
N ALA A 112 -6.88 5.02 3.99
CA ALA A 112 -7.46 3.75 3.58
C ALA A 112 -8.96 3.85 3.25
N LEU A 113 -9.72 4.64 4.02
CA LEU A 113 -11.14 4.90 3.73
C LEU A 113 -11.34 5.58 2.38
N VAL A 114 -10.47 6.56 2.07
CA VAL A 114 -10.47 7.24 0.77
C VAL A 114 -10.08 6.27 -0.34
N LEU A 115 -8.96 5.54 -0.17
CA LEU A 115 -8.48 4.57 -1.14
C LEU A 115 -9.54 3.50 -1.45
N ALA A 116 -10.12 2.88 -0.44
CA ALA A 116 -11.13 1.82 -0.61
C ALA A 116 -12.38 2.30 -1.37
N ARG A 117 -12.76 3.57 -1.20
CA ARG A 117 -13.88 4.19 -1.90
C ARG A 117 -13.53 4.55 -3.34
N GLU A 118 -12.37 5.17 -3.55
CA GLU A 118 -12.00 5.75 -4.85
C GLU A 118 -11.39 4.74 -5.81
N LEU A 119 -10.91 3.59 -5.32
CA LEU A 119 -10.44 2.50 -6.18
C LEU A 119 -11.57 2.01 -7.12
N PRO A 120 -11.36 2.05 -8.45
CA PRO A 120 -12.29 1.51 -9.44
C PRO A 120 -12.68 0.06 -9.14
N ALA A 121 -13.92 -0.31 -9.49
CA ALA A 121 -14.41 -1.68 -9.30
C ALA A 121 -13.58 -2.73 -10.06
N GLY A 122 -13.00 -2.36 -11.21
CA GLY A 122 -12.14 -3.23 -12.00
C GLY A 122 -10.74 -3.49 -11.41
N ILE A 123 -10.34 -2.79 -10.34
CA ILE A 123 -9.08 -3.06 -9.63
C ILE A 123 -9.37 -4.04 -8.49
N GLY A 124 -8.92 -5.29 -8.65
CA GLY A 124 -9.06 -6.33 -7.64
C GLY A 124 -7.87 -6.46 -6.69
N HIS A 125 -6.72 -5.86 -7.04
CA HIS A 125 -5.45 -6.06 -6.35
C HIS A 125 -4.70 -4.74 -6.09
N ILE A 126 -4.15 -4.62 -4.88
CA ILE A 126 -3.31 -3.49 -4.47
C ILE A 126 -1.87 -4.00 -4.27
N HIS A 127 -0.94 -3.57 -5.12
CA HIS A 127 0.48 -3.80 -4.89
C HIS A 127 1.05 -2.60 -4.14
N VAL A 128 1.80 -2.80 -3.05
CA VAL A 128 2.31 -1.70 -2.23
C VAL A 128 3.82 -1.75 -2.10
N HIS A 129 4.49 -0.60 -2.25
CA HIS A 129 5.88 -0.47 -1.88
C HIS A 129 6.01 -0.10 -0.41
N TYR A 130 6.94 -0.78 0.26
CA TYR A 130 7.26 -0.70 1.67
C TYR A 130 6.24 -1.31 2.62
N LEU A 131 6.71 -2.22 3.49
CA LEU A 131 5.95 -2.88 4.55
C LEU A 131 5.61 -1.97 5.75
N HIS A 132 6.01 -0.70 5.74
CA HIS A 132 5.71 0.23 6.84
C HIS A 132 4.33 0.94 6.68
N THR A 133 4.29 2.27 6.58
CA THR A 133 3.06 3.08 6.52
C THR A 133 2.14 2.76 5.32
N PRO A 134 2.63 2.69 4.06
CA PRO A 134 1.79 2.35 2.91
C PRO A 134 1.15 0.96 3.03
N ALA A 135 1.88 -0.05 3.50
CA ALA A 135 1.31 -1.38 3.68
C ALA A 135 0.14 -1.39 4.69
N SER A 136 0.18 -0.61 5.77
CA SER A 136 -1.00 -0.47 6.65
C SER A 136 -2.20 0.11 5.90
N VAL A 137 -2.00 1.10 5.03
CA VAL A 137 -3.07 1.71 4.22
C VAL A 137 -3.64 0.70 3.21
N ALA A 138 -2.76 -0.03 2.52
CA ALA A 138 -3.15 -1.10 1.59
C ALA A 138 -3.94 -2.19 2.30
N ARG A 139 -3.44 -2.70 3.43
CA ARG A 139 -4.08 -3.73 4.26
C ARG A 139 -5.48 -3.29 4.70
N TYR A 140 -5.62 -2.08 5.26
CA TYR A 140 -6.92 -1.56 5.69
C TYR A 140 -7.90 -1.42 4.52
N ALA A 141 -7.43 -0.90 3.37
CA ALA A 141 -8.26 -0.76 2.19
C ALA A 141 -8.67 -2.13 1.61
N ALA A 142 -7.77 -3.11 1.62
CA ALA A 142 -8.01 -4.48 1.19
C ALA A 142 -9.07 -5.16 2.08
N VAL A 143 -8.93 -5.06 3.41
CA VAL A 143 -9.91 -5.56 4.38
C VAL A 143 -11.28 -4.92 4.16
N LEU A 144 -11.32 -3.58 4.04
CA LEU A 144 -12.58 -2.85 3.90
C LEU A 144 -13.30 -3.16 2.59
N SER A 145 -12.55 -3.29 1.49
CA SER A 145 -13.12 -3.42 0.15
C SER A 145 -13.17 -4.86 -0.38
N GLY A 146 -12.65 -5.83 0.37
CA GLY A 146 -12.65 -7.23 -0.04
C GLY A 146 -11.55 -7.59 -1.04
N ARG A 147 -10.60 -6.70 -1.31
CA ARG A 147 -9.52 -6.88 -2.29
C ARG A 147 -8.35 -7.69 -1.72
N SER A 148 -7.50 -8.22 -2.60
CA SER A 148 -6.19 -8.76 -2.22
C SER A 148 -5.13 -7.67 -2.31
N TRP A 149 -3.99 -7.91 -1.66
CA TRP A 149 -2.84 -7.01 -1.74
C TRP A 149 -1.53 -7.78 -1.75
N SER A 150 -0.46 -7.17 -2.22
CA SER A 150 0.91 -7.70 -2.18
C SER A 150 1.87 -6.59 -1.85
N ALA A 151 3.06 -6.93 -1.36
CA ALA A 151 4.04 -5.93 -0.94
C ALA A 151 5.43 -6.15 -1.56
N SER A 152 6.08 -5.06 -1.93
CA SER A 152 7.51 -5.01 -2.24
C SER A 152 8.24 -4.34 -1.07
N ALA A 153 8.99 -5.14 -0.30
CA ALA A 153 9.68 -4.73 0.91
C ALA A 153 11.14 -4.37 0.63
N HIS A 154 11.62 -3.30 1.28
CA HIS A 154 12.94 -2.71 1.04
C HIS A 154 13.74 -2.64 2.34
N ALA A 155 15.03 -2.31 2.24
CA ALA A 155 15.95 -2.34 3.39
C ALA A 155 15.39 -1.58 4.60
N LYS A 156 14.95 -0.33 4.43
CA LYS A 156 14.48 0.49 5.55
C LYS A 156 13.30 -0.15 6.28
N ASP A 157 12.26 -0.57 5.57
CA ASP A 157 11.06 -1.12 6.19
C ASP A 157 11.26 -2.51 6.76
N ILE A 158 12.16 -3.34 6.21
CA ILE A 158 12.50 -4.65 6.78
C ILE A 158 13.18 -4.50 8.16
N TRP A 159 14.12 -3.55 8.28
CA TRP A 159 14.96 -3.45 9.48
C TRP A 159 14.48 -2.45 10.54
N THR A 160 13.59 -1.52 10.19
CA THR A 160 13.12 -0.47 11.11
C THR A 160 11.66 -0.59 11.51
N THR A 161 10.90 -1.46 10.86
CA THR A 161 9.51 -1.74 11.26
C THR A 161 9.52 -2.74 12.41
N PRO A 162 8.75 -2.53 13.49
CA PRO A 162 8.64 -3.51 14.57
C PRO A 162 8.17 -4.87 14.08
N ASP A 163 8.75 -5.95 14.62
CA ASP A 163 8.45 -7.33 14.23
C ASP A 163 6.96 -7.66 14.25
N TRP A 164 6.23 -7.16 15.25
CA TRP A 164 4.79 -7.39 15.32
C TRP A 164 4.03 -6.78 14.14
N ASP A 165 4.45 -5.59 13.65
CA ASP A 165 3.77 -4.92 12.53
C ASP A 165 4.16 -5.59 11.21
N LEU A 166 5.37 -6.16 11.10
CA LEU A 166 5.77 -7.01 9.98
C LEU A 166 4.99 -8.32 9.97
N ALA A 167 5.03 -9.09 11.06
CA ALA A 167 4.37 -10.38 11.19
C ALA A 167 2.86 -10.26 10.89
N GLU A 168 2.16 -9.32 11.52
CA GLU A 168 0.72 -9.15 11.30
C GLU A 168 0.35 -8.74 9.86
N LYS A 169 1.26 -8.10 9.12
CA LYS A 169 1.08 -7.79 7.70
C LYS A 169 1.36 -9.00 6.81
N LEU A 170 2.41 -9.76 7.10
CA LEU A 170 2.79 -10.96 6.35
C LEU A 170 1.76 -12.10 6.53
N ASP A 171 1.17 -12.16 7.71
CA ASP A 171 0.17 -13.17 8.09
C ASP A 171 -1.26 -12.74 7.73
N ASP A 172 -1.43 -11.59 7.09
CA ASP A 172 -2.75 -11.12 6.65
C ASP A 172 -3.35 -12.10 5.63
N ALA A 173 -4.58 -12.54 5.86
CA ALA A 173 -5.24 -13.52 4.99
C ALA A 173 -5.47 -13.00 3.56
N ARG A 174 -5.39 -11.69 3.32
CA ARG A 174 -5.56 -11.06 2.00
C ARG A 174 -4.23 -10.74 1.33
N LEU A 175 -3.09 -10.95 2.01
CA LEU A 175 -1.78 -10.82 1.41
C LEU A 175 -1.57 -12.00 0.44
N ALA A 176 -1.41 -11.68 -0.83
CA ALA A 176 -1.11 -12.66 -1.88
C ALA A 176 0.35 -13.09 -1.82
N PHE A 177 1.28 -12.14 -1.69
CA PHE A 177 2.71 -12.39 -1.56
C PHE A 177 3.43 -11.13 -1.06
N ALA A 178 4.65 -11.31 -0.56
CA ALA A 178 5.62 -10.25 -0.33
C ALA A 178 6.94 -10.57 -1.04
N VAL A 179 7.53 -9.59 -1.71
CA VAL A 179 8.83 -9.71 -2.40
C VAL A 179 9.85 -8.76 -1.80
N THR A 180 11.13 -9.07 -1.91
CA THR A 180 12.23 -8.18 -1.54
C THR A 180 13.46 -8.50 -2.37
N CYS A 181 14.29 -7.50 -2.68
CA CYS A 181 15.40 -7.66 -3.62
C CYS A 181 16.70 -8.21 -3.02
N THR A 182 16.71 -8.65 -1.76
CA THR A 182 17.93 -9.18 -1.09
C THR A 182 17.66 -10.47 -0.34
N ALA A 183 18.59 -11.42 -0.42
CA ALA A 183 18.48 -12.70 0.30
C ALA A 183 18.38 -12.50 1.82
N ALA A 184 19.14 -11.55 2.38
CA ALA A 184 19.08 -11.20 3.79
C ALA A 184 17.71 -10.61 4.18
N GLY A 185 17.13 -9.75 3.35
CA GLY A 185 15.77 -9.25 3.55
C GLY A 185 14.73 -10.35 3.51
N ALA A 186 14.84 -11.27 2.54
CA ALA A 186 13.92 -12.40 2.40
C ALA A 186 14.02 -13.34 3.60
N ALA A 187 15.23 -13.66 4.06
CA ALA A 187 15.45 -14.44 5.28
C ALA A 187 14.80 -13.78 6.49
N ARG A 188 15.05 -12.48 6.69
CA ARG A 188 14.49 -11.72 7.81
C ARG A 188 12.96 -11.72 7.82
N LEU A 189 12.33 -11.51 6.66
CA LEU A 189 10.87 -11.53 6.54
C LEU A 189 10.29 -12.93 6.76
N ARG A 190 10.99 -13.98 6.33
CA ARG A 190 10.58 -15.38 6.58
C ARG A 190 10.67 -15.76 8.06
N GLU A 191 11.60 -15.19 8.82
CA GLU A 191 11.70 -15.43 10.27
C GLU A 191 10.51 -14.86 11.04
N VAL A 192 9.93 -13.75 10.59
CA VAL A 192 8.81 -13.09 11.27
C VAL A 192 7.43 -13.50 10.75
N ALA A 193 7.36 -14.11 9.55
CA ALA A 193 6.11 -14.60 8.98
C ALA A 193 5.74 -15.98 9.54
N ALA A 194 4.46 -16.20 9.84
CA ALA A 194 3.94 -17.52 10.18
C ALA A 194 3.93 -18.47 8.98
N ASP A 195 3.78 -17.93 7.76
CA ASP A 195 3.88 -18.66 6.49
C ASP A 195 5.04 -18.11 5.63
N PRO A 196 6.25 -18.65 5.79
CA PRO A 196 7.44 -18.23 5.03
C PRO A 196 7.29 -18.38 3.51
N GLY A 197 6.37 -19.23 3.04
CA GLY A 197 6.14 -19.49 1.61
C GLY A 197 5.60 -18.29 0.85
N ARG A 198 5.03 -17.29 1.56
CA ARG A 198 4.53 -16.04 0.97
C ARG A 198 5.62 -15.03 0.66
N VAL A 199 6.83 -15.23 1.18
CA VAL A 199 7.96 -14.31 1.01
C VAL A 199 8.90 -14.83 -0.08
N SER A 200 9.08 -14.04 -1.13
CA SER A 200 9.95 -14.35 -2.26
C SER A 200 11.10 -13.33 -2.40
N LEU A 201 12.19 -13.78 -3.02
CA LEU A 201 13.32 -12.96 -3.46
C LEU A 201 13.03 -12.41 -4.86
#